data_AF-A0A0Q3FCY4-F1
#
_entry.id   AF-A0A0Q3FCY4-F1
#
_cell.length_a   1.000
_cell.length_b   1.000
_cell.length_c   1.000
_cell.angle_alpha   90.00
_cell.angle_beta   90.00
_cell.angle_gamma   90.00
#
_symmetry.space_group_name_H-M   'P 1'
#
loop_
_entity.id
_entity.type
_entity.pdbx_description
1 polymer ?
#
loop_
_entity_poly.entity_id
_entity_poly.type
_entity_poly.pdbx_seq_one_letter_code
_entity_poly.pdbx_strand_id
1 'polypeptide(L)'
;MEEYLANMKTLRSYMNDLEEEAAKRSAEEQQQRTAIDAHDSDIAKVRAQAKQVSDDAERLAKARAQVFVEMAEKQSRIAALETECSTLKQTLELLHQEITSTSTKLSENRLFYSKTTEVLTSKLRERQEWLDSFKKKMVAIPLETDMGSKQGELRIQLESAQLKTEDIKAKRSQILLEISKSKQILEQEKNIIASFPAALQEMNMKSLEEEYKALQGDKAGEVEFFQTLEERTNEMKGVSDPIKCNCGLEYKVELSGETMSIS
;
A
#
# COMPACT_ATOMS: atom_id res chain seq x y z
N MET A 1 17.38 57.12 -104.15
CA MET A 1 18.38 57.07 -103.06
C MET A 1 17.76 57.34 -101.69
N GLU A 2 16.83 58.30 -101.55
CA GLU A 2 16.20 58.63 -100.25
C GLU A 2 15.37 57.48 -99.63
N GLU A 3 14.57 56.79 -100.44
CA GLU A 3 13.76 55.65 -99.98
C GLU A 3 14.62 54.50 -99.41
N TYR A 4 15.75 54.21 -100.05
CA TYR A 4 16.73 53.25 -99.54
C TYR A 4 17.29 53.66 -98.17
N LEU A 5 17.63 54.95 -98.01
CA LEU A 5 18.13 55.48 -96.74
C LEU A 5 17.05 55.46 -95.64
N ALA A 6 15.78 55.72 -95.99
CA ALA A 6 14.65 55.60 -95.07
C ALA A 6 14.47 54.14 -94.62
N ASN A 7 14.50 53.19 -95.54
CA ASN A 7 14.41 51.76 -95.24
C ASN A 7 15.56 51.28 -94.33
N MET A 8 16.78 51.75 -94.57
CA MET A 8 17.93 51.42 -93.71
C MET A 8 17.82 51.99 -92.29
N LYS A 9 17.21 53.17 -92.12
CA LYS A 9 16.92 53.74 -90.79
C LYS A 9 15.86 52.92 -90.05
N THR A 10 14.79 52.52 -90.74
CA THR A 10 13.74 51.67 -90.19
C THR A 10 14.28 50.31 -89.76
N LEU A 11 15.09 49.66 -90.60
CA LEU A 11 15.71 48.37 -90.27
C LEU A 11 16.61 48.49 -89.03
N ARG A 12 17.40 49.56 -88.92
CA ARG A 12 18.24 49.80 -87.74
C ARG A 12 17.42 50.00 -86.47
N SER A 13 16.31 50.75 -86.55
CA SER A 13 15.40 50.93 -85.41
C SER A 13 14.82 49.57 -84.97
N TYR A 14 14.33 48.78 -85.92
CA TYR A 14 13.79 47.46 -85.63
C TYR A 14 14.81 46.50 -85.03
N MET A 15 16.06 46.51 -85.53
CA MET A 15 17.14 45.72 -84.95
C MET A 15 17.43 46.15 -83.50
N ASN A 16 17.48 47.45 -83.23
CA ASN A 16 17.69 47.96 -81.87
C ASN A 16 16.54 47.53 -80.92
N ASP A 17 15.29 47.63 -81.37
CA ASP A 17 14.12 47.22 -80.58
C ASP A 17 14.16 45.71 -80.26
N LEU A 18 14.59 44.89 -81.23
CA LEU A 18 14.78 43.46 -81.04
C LEU A 18 15.93 43.14 -80.07
N GLU A 19 17.04 43.88 -80.14
CA GLU A 19 18.17 43.73 -79.21
C GLU A 19 17.78 44.10 -77.78
N GLU A 20 17.03 45.19 -77.60
CA GLU A 20 16.51 45.62 -76.29
C GLU A 20 15.54 44.57 -75.71
N GLU A 21 14.61 44.08 -76.52
CA GLU A 21 13.66 43.05 -76.12
C GLU A 21 14.38 41.71 -75.79
N ALA A 22 15.42 41.34 -76.54
CA ALA A 22 16.24 40.17 -76.24
C ALA A 22 17.00 40.32 -74.91
N ALA A 23 17.57 41.51 -74.65
CA ALA A 23 18.25 41.80 -73.39
C ALA A 23 17.27 41.74 -72.20
N LYS A 24 16.07 42.30 -72.35
CA LYS A 24 15.02 42.24 -71.33
C LYS A 24 14.61 40.79 -71.02
N ARG A 25 14.31 39.98 -72.05
CA ARG A 25 13.98 38.56 -71.85
C ARG A 25 15.12 37.78 -71.19
N SER A 26 16.37 38.06 -71.57
CA SER A 26 17.53 37.41 -70.94
C SER A 26 17.65 37.76 -69.46
N ALA A 27 17.37 39.00 -69.07
CA ALA A 27 17.37 39.43 -67.68
C ALA A 27 16.23 38.77 -66.88
N GLU A 28 15.03 38.72 -67.45
CA GLU A 28 13.87 38.04 -66.85
C GLU A 28 14.12 36.54 -66.67
N GLU A 29 14.72 35.87 -67.65
CA GLU A 29 15.08 34.45 -67.56
C GLU A 29 16.11 34.20 -66.44
N GLN A 30 17.14 35.04 -66.34
CA GLN A 30 18.13 34.92 -65.28
C GLN A 30 17.52 35.15 -63.88
N GLN A 31 16.57 36.08 -63.76
CA GLN A 31 15.82 36.32 -62.54
C GLN A 31 14.98 35.09 -62.17
N GLN A 32 14.28 34.49 -63.13
CA GLN A 32 13.48 33.28 -62.93
C GLN A 32 14.36 32.09 -62.51
N ARG A 33 15.52 31.88 -63.17
CA ARG A 33 16.49 30.83 -62.80
C ARG A 33 16.94 30.97 -61.34
N THR A 34 17.30 32.18 -60.93
CA THR A 34 17.73 32.45 -59.55
C THR A 34 16.60 32.17 -58.54
N ALA A 35 15.35 32.49 -58.89
CA ALA A 35 14.20 32.20 -58.04
C ALA A 35 13.92 30.68 -57.93
N ILE A 36 14.05 29.95 -59.03
CA ILE A 36 13.92 28.48 -59.04
C ILE A 36 14.99 27.84 -58.16
N ASP A 37 16.26 28.24 -58.31
CA ASP A 37 17.36 27.71 -57.49
C ASP A 37 17.16 27.97 -55.98
N ALA A 38 16.63 29.15 -55.63
CA ALA A 38 16.29 29.48 -54.25
C ALA A 38 15.16 28.58 -53.71
N HIS A 39 14.10 28.37 -54.49
CA HIS A 39 13.00 27.48 -54.11
C HIS A 39 13.44 26.02 -54.00
N ASP A 40 14.31 25.53 -54.89
CA ASP A 40 14.86 24.18 -54.80
C ASP A 40 15.68 23.97 -53.52
N SER A 41 16.46 24.98 -53.13
CA SER A 41 17.19 24.98 -51.85
C SER A 41 16.24 24.91 -50.65
N ASP A 42 15.15 25.68 -50.67
CA ASP A 42 14.16 25.66 -49.59
C ASP A 42 13.36 24.34 -49.55
N ILE A 43 13.00 23.78 -50.71
CA ILE A 43 12.38 22.44 -50.80
C ILE A 43 13.30 21.38 -50.20
N ALA A 44 14.61 21.43 -50.46
CA ALA A 44 15.57 20.51 -49.90
C ALA A 44 15.62 20.61 -48.36
N LYS A 45 15.60 21.83 -47.80
CA LYS A 45 15.55 22.04 -46.34
C LYS A 45 14.25 21.49 -45.74
N VAL A 46 13.10 21.77 -46.35
CA VAL A 46 11.79 21.27 -45.89
C VAL A 46 11.76 19.74 -45.91
N ARG A 47 12.29 19.10 -46.95
CA ARG A 47 12.40 17.62 -46.99
C ARG A 47 13.29 17.06 -45.88
N ALA A 48 14.42 17.70 -45.60
CA ALA A 48 15.30 17.30 -44.51
C ALA A 48 14.62 17.43 -43.15
N GLN A 49 13.92 18.55 -42.90
CA GLN A 49 13.15 18.78 -41.69
C GLN A 49 11.99 17.78 -41.54
N ALA A 50 11.25 17.51 -42.62
CA ALA A 50 10.17 16.53 -42.61
C ALA A 50 10.66 15.13 -42.25
N LYS A 51 11.83 14.73 -42.78
CA LYS A 51 12.48 13.47 -42.41
C LYS A 51 12.86 13.44 -40.93
N GLN A 52 13.48 14.49 -40.43
CA GLN A 52 13.86 14.59 -39.02
C GLN A 52 12.64 14.49 -38.09
N VAL A 53 11.55 15.20 -38.40
CA VAL A 53 10.30 15.14 -37.63
C VAL A 53 9.70 13.74 -37.65
N SER A 54 9.76 13.04 -38.78
CA SER A 54 9.31 11.64 -38.89
C SER A 54 10.13 10.71 -37.98
N ASP A 55 11.46 10.83 -38.01
CA ASP A 55 12.36 10.02 -37.19
C ASP A 55 12.16 10.32 -35.69
N ASP A 56 11.95 11.59 -35.33
CA ASP A 56 11.65 12.02 -33.97
C ASP A 56 10.31 11.48 -33.47
N ALA A 57 9.28 11.51 -34.32
CA ALA A 57 7.97 10.95 -34.02
C ALA A 57 8.04 9.43 -33.76
N GLU A 58 8.83 8.68 -34.53
CA GLU A 58 9.03 7.25 -34.30
C GLU A 58 9.75 6.98 -32.98
N ARG A 59 10.79 7.77 -32.65
CA ARG A 59 11.49 7.66 -31.36
C ARG A 59 10.55 7.95 -30.19
N LEU A 60 9.73 9.01 -30.29
CA LEU A 60 8.75 9.34 -29.27
C LEU A 60 7.67 8.26 -29.12
N ALA A 61 7.23 7.66 -30.23
CA ALA A 61 6.28 6.55 -30.18
C ALA A 61 6.84 5.33 -29.42
N LYS A 62 8.12 4.97 -29.66
CA LYS A 62 8.81 3.90 -28.93
C LYS A 62 8.95 4.22 -27.44
N ALA A 63 9.39 5.43 -27.10
CA ALA A 63 9.50 5.87 -25.71
C ALA A 63 8.15 5.84 -24.98
N ARG A 64 7.08 6.31 -25.65
CA ARG A 64 5.71 6.27 -25.12
C ARG A 64 5.23 4.83 -24.88
N ALA A 65 5.52 3.91 -25.80
CA ALA A 65 5.16 2.50 -25.63
C ALA A 65 5.87 1.89 -24.41
N GLN A 66 7.15 2.20 -24.21
CA GLN A 66 7.90 1.74 -23.04
C GLN A 66 7.30 2.27 -21.72
N VAL A 67 6.95 3.55 -21.66
CA VAL A 67 6.30 4.14 -20.47
C VAL A 67 4.98 3.44 -20.15
N PHE A 68 4.17 3.08 -21.16
CA PHE A 68 2.93 2.33 -20.91
C PHE A 68 3.18 0.94 -20.32
N VAL A 69 4.22 0.24 -20.76
CA VAL A 69 4.61 -1.06 -20.17
C VAL A 69 5.01 -0.88 -18.71
N GLU A 70 5.90 0.08 -18.41
CA GLU A 70 6.34 0.36 -17.04
C GLU A 70 5.18 0.78 -16.12
N MET A 71 4.22 1.56 -16.64
CA MET A 71 3.00 1.93 -15.90
C MET A 71 2.13 0.71 -15.59
N ALA A 72 1.92 -0.19 -16.56
CA ALA A 72 1.13 -1.40 -16.35
C ALA A 72 1.78 -2.32 -15.31
N GLU A 73 3.11 -2.49 -15.35
CA GLU A 73 3.85 -3.26 -14.35
C GLU A 73 3.71 -2.66 -12.94
N LYS A 74 3.83 -1.33 -12.83
CA LYS A 74 3.63 -0.63 -11.54
C LYS A 74 2.20 -0.79 -11.03
N GLN A 75 1.20 -0.69 -11.90
CA GLN A 75 -0.19 -0.88 -11.53
C GLN A 75 -0.44 -2.30 -11.01
N SER A 76 0.12 -3.32 -11.68
CA SER A 76 0.04 -4.70 -11.21
C SER A 76 0.69 -4.89 -9.84
N ARG A 77 1.81 -4.21 -9.56
CA ARG A 77 2.48 -4.27 -8.26
C ARG A 77 1.69 -3.58 -7.16
N ILE A 78 1.04 -2.44 -7.46
CA ILE A 78 0.15 -1.76 -6.52
C ILE A 78 -1.01 -2.68 -6.14
N ALA A 79 -1.70 -3.27 -7.13
CA ALA A 79 -2.79 -4.20 -6.87
C ALA A 79 -2.36 -5.39 -6.00
N ALA A 80 -1.18 -5.96 -6.23
CA ALA A 80 -0.64 -7.03 -5.39
C ALA A 80 -0.46 -6.56 -3.93
N LEU A 81 0.15 -5.38 -3.72
CA LEU A 81 0.35 -4.83 -2.38
C LEU A 81 -0.97 -4.50 -1.66
N GLU A 82 -2.00 -4.08 -2.38
CA GLU A 82 -3.33 -3.84 -1.81
C GLU A 82 -3.98 -5.12 -1.29
N THR A 83 -3.81 -6.24 -2.02
CA THR A 83 -4.29 -7.55 -1.56
C THR A 83 -3.52 -8.05 -0.33
N GLU A 84 -2.19 -7.85 -0.31
CA GLU A 84 -1.35 -8.17 0.85
C GLU A 84 -1.74 -7.33 2.08
N CYS A 85 -1.91 -6.02 1.92
CA CYS A 85 -2.37 -5.12 2.98
C CYS A 85 -3.72 -5.56 3.56
N SER A 86 -4.66 -5.94 2.69
CA SER A 86 -5.98 -6.42 3.10
C SER A 86 -5.89 -7.72 3.91
N THR A 87 -5.02 -8.64 3.47
CA THR A 87 -4.75 -9.91 4.17
C THR A 87 -4.10 -9.67 5.54
N LEU A 88 -3.12 -8.77 5.62
CA LEU A 88 -2.47 -8.39 6.88
C LEU A 88 -3.48 -7.76 7.85
N LYS A 89 -4.36 -6.87 7.37
CA LYS A 89 -5.40 -6.25 8.17
C LYS A 89 -6.33 -7.29 8.79
N GLN A 90 -6.81 -8.25 8.00
CA GLN A 90 -7.64 -9.36 8.48
C GLN A 90 -6.91 -10.20 9.52
N THR A 91 -5.64 -10.51 9.29
CA THR A 91 -4.81 -11.28 10.23
C THR A 91 -4.65 -10.56 11.56
N LEU A 92 -4.42 -9.24 11.53
CA LEU A 92 -4.29 -8.42 12.73
C LEU A 92 -5.60 -8.37 13.53
N GLU A 93 -6.74 -8.26 12.86
CA GLU A 93 -8.06 -8.28 13.50
C GLU A 93 -8.33 -9.60 14.22
N LEU A 94 -7.98 -10.74 13.58
CA LEU A 94 -8.09 -12.07 14.19
C LEU A 94 -7.19 -12.21 15.42
N LEU A 95 -5.93 -11.76 15.33
CA LEU A 95 -5.00 -11.77 16.48
C LEU A 95 -5.51 -10.91 17.62
N HIS A 96 -6.06 -9.73 17.33
CA HIS A 96 -6.64 -8.87 18.35
C HIS A 96 -7.82 -9.56 19.05
N GLN A 97 -8.71 -10.20 18.28
CA GLN A 97 -9.84 -10.95 18.83
C GLN A 97 -9.37 -12.11 19.73
N GLU A 98 -8.34 -12.84 19.33
CA GLU A 98 -7.77 -13.94 20.12
C GLU A 98 -7.13 -13.45 21.43
N ILE A 99 -6.40 -12.33 21.39
CA ILE A 99 -5.82 -11.68 22.57
C ILE A 99 -6.94 -11.28 23.55
N THR A 100 -8.00 -10.61 23.09
CA THR A 100 -9.11 -10.20 23.95
C THR A 100 -9.84 -11.40 24.55
N SER A 101 -10.11 -12.44 23.75
CA SER A 101 -10.72 -13.69 24.21
C SER A 101 -9.84 -14.42 25.26
N THR A 102 -8.53 -14.45 25.05
CA THR A 102 -7.61 -15.11 25.98
C THR A 102 -7.45 -14.32 27.28
N SER A 103 -7.39 -12.99 27.19
CA SER A 103 -7.29 -12.09 28.34
C SER A 103 -8.52 -12.18 29.26
N THR A 104 -9.72 -12.20 28.68
CA THR A 104 -10.98 -12.36 29.42
C THR A 104 -11.01 -13.70 30.15
N LYS A 105 -10.72 -14.83 29.48
CA LYS A 105 -10.62 -16.16 30.11
C LYS A 105 -9.58 -16.20 31.24
N LEU A 106 -8.42 -15.55 31.06
CA LEU A 106 -7.39 -15.49 32.08
C LEU A 106 -7.85 -14.71 33.33
N SER A 107 -8.56 -13.60 33.13
CA SER A 107 -9.13 -12.81 34.23
C SER A 107 -10.19 -13.57 35.02
N GLU A 108 -11.06 -14.33 34.33
CA GLU A 108 -12.08 -15.19 34.94
C GLU A 108 -11.42 -16.30 35.77
N ASN A 109 -10.40 -16.95 35.21
CA ASN A 109 -9.62 -17.97 35.92
C ASN A 109 -8.94 -17.40 37.17
N ARG A 110 -8.32 -16.22 37.06
CA ARG A 110 -7.70 -15.55 38.21
C ARG A 110 -8.73 -15.25 39.30
N LEU A 111 -9.91 -14.77 38.94
CA LEU A 111 -11.00 -14.51 39.89
C LEU A 111 -11.48 -15.80 40.56
N PHE A 112 -11.64 -16.89 39.81
CA PHE A 112 -12.02 -18.20 40.34
C PHE A 112 -11.01 -18.71 41.37
N TYR A 113 -9.71 -18.65 41.07
CA TYR A 113 -8.66 -19.08 41.99
C TYR A 113 -8.56 -18.18 43.22
N SER A 114 -8.74 -16.85 43.09
CA SER A 114 -8.81 -15.93 44.23
C SER A 114 -9.93 -16.32 45.19
N LYS A 115 -11.16 -16.48 44.67
CA LYS A 115 -12.34 -16.92 45.45
C LYS A 115 -12.10 -18.27 46.13
N THR A 116 -11.51 -19.22 45.42
CA THR A 116 -11.19 -20.54 45.97
C THR A 116 -10.18 -20.43 47.12
N THR A 117 -9.16 -19.60 46.96
CA THR A 117 -8.12 -19.37 47.98
C THR A 117 -8.70 -18.69 49.22
N GLU A 118 -9.56 -17.68 49.05
CA GLU A 118 -10.28 -17.03 50.15
C GLU A 118 -11.13 -18.04 50.94
N VAL A 119 -11.92 -18.89 50.25
CA VAL A 119 -12.73 -19.93 50.89
C VAL A 119 -11.88 -20.91 51.69
N LEU A 120 -10.78 -21.39 51.11
CA LEU A 120 -9.87 -22.32 51.79
C LEU A 120 -9.19 -21.66 52.99
N THR A 121 -8.78 -20.40 52.86
CA THR A 121 -8.14 -19.63 53.95
C THR A 121 -9.10 -19.41 55.11
N SER A 122 -10.36 -19.06 54.84
CA SER A 122 -11.40 -18.92 55.87
C SER A 122 -11.67 -20.24 56.58
N LYS A 123 -11.84 -21.35 55.83
CA LYS A 123 -12.01 -22.69 56.42
C LYS A 123 -10.81 -23.12 57.28
N LEU A 124 -9.59 -22.78 56.87
CA LEU A 124 -8.38 -23.08 57.65
C LEU A 124 -8.36 -22.28 58.96
N ARG A 125 -8.70 -20.99 58.89
CA ARG A 125 -8.78 -20.11 60.07
C ARG A 125 -9.81 -20.61 61.08
N GLU A 126 -11.01 -20.96 60.63
CA GLU A 126 -12.05 -21.54 61.49
C GLU A 126 -11.57 -22.80 62.22
N ARG A 127 -10.85 -23.69 61.52
CA ARG A 127 -10.27 -24.90 62.13
C ARG A 127 -9.17 -24.59 63.14
N GLN A 128 -8.34 -23.59 62.85
CA GLN A 128 -7.29 -23.13 63.76
C GLN A 128 -7.88 -22.54 65.05
N GLU A 129 -8.87 -21.66 64.93
CA GLU A 129 -9.60 -21.08 66.07
C GLU A 129 -10.28 -22.16 66.92
N TRP A 130 -10.89 -23.16 66.27
CA TRP A 130 -11.47 -24.31 66.95
C TRP A 130 -10.43 -25.12 67.74
N LEU A 131 -9.25 -25.39 67.15
CA LEU A 131 -8.14 -26.08 67.82
C LEU A 131 -7.60 -25.29 69.01
N ASP A 132 -7.46 -23.98 68.88
CA ASP A 132 -6.96 -23.12 69.96
C ASP A 132 -7.96 -23.05 71.12
N SER A 133 -9.26 -23.01 70.81
CA SER A 133 -10.35 -23.14 71.79
C SER A 133 -10.32 -24.51 72.50
N PHE A 134 -10.11 -25.60 71.75
CA PHE A 134 -10.01 -26.95 72.29
C PHE A 134 -8.79 -27.11 73.21
N LYS A 135 -7.62 -26.60 72.81
CA LYS A 135 -6.41 -26.57 73.65
C LYS A 135 -6.64 -25.81 74.96
N LYS A 136 -7.29 -24.64 74.91
CA LYS A 136 -7.65 -23.87 76.12
C LYS A 136 -8.53 -24.67 77.07
N LYS A 137 -9.48 -25.47 76.55
CA LYS A 137 -10.31 -26.37 77.37
C LYS A 137 -9.51 -27.53 77.99
N MET A 138 -8.51 -28.06 77.29
CA MET A 138 -7.65 -29.14 77.81
C MET A 138 -6.67 -28.71 78.90
N VAL A 139 -6.22 -27.44 78.92
CA VAL A 139 -5.32 -26.93 79.97
C VAL A 139 -6.04 -26.72 81.32
N ALA A 140 -7.37 -26.83 81.36
CA ALA A 140 -8.19 -26.56 82.54
C ALA A 140 -8.65 -27.80 83.34
N ILE A 141 -8.23 -29.03 83.02
CA ILE A 141 -8.70 -30.25 83.70
C ILE A 141 -7.56 -31.28 83.88
N PRO A 142 -7.37 -31.90 85.07
CA PRO A 142 -6.38 -32.96 85.27
C PRO A 142 -6.67 -34.24 84.48
N LEU A 143 -5.56 -34.89 84.12
CA LEU A 143 -5.40 -36.12 83.37
C LEU A 143 -6.25 -37.30 83.91
N GLU A 144 -7.14 -37.87 83.10
CA GLU A 144 -7.44 -39.31 83.12
C GLU A 144 -7.78 -39.86 81.71
N THR A 145 -7.34 -41.09 81.52
CA THR A 145 -7.34 -41.95 80.34
C THR A 145 -8.72 -42.37 79.85
N ASP A 146 -8.95 -42.34 78.53
CA ASP A 146 -9.81 -43.31 77.83
C ASP A 146 -9.38 -43.43 76.35
N MET A 147 -9.03 -44.65 75.95
CA MET A 147 -8.21 -45.00 74.77
C MET A 147 -8.96 -45.88 73.74
N GLY A 148 -10.30 -45.85 73.70
CA GLY A 148 -11.08 -46.69 72.77
C GLY A 148 -11.65 -45.99 71.53
N SER A 149 -12.07 -44.72 71.64
CA SER A 149 -12.92 -44.05 70.62
C SER A 149 -12.19 -43.02 69.73
N LYS A 150 -11.04 -42.50 70.18
CA LYS A 150 -10.28 -41.44 69.47
C LYS A 150 -9.41 -41.94 68.31
N GLN A 151 -9.13 -43.25 68.23
CA GLN A 151 -8.25 -43.82 67.21
C GLN A 151 -8.89 -43.86 65.82
N GLY A 152 -10.21 -44.05 65.75
CA GLY A 152 -10.97 -44.00 64.49
C GLY A 152 -11.07 -42.59 63.91
N GLU A 153 -11.38 -41.60 64.75
CA GLU A 153 -11.46 -40.19 64.35
C GLU A 153 -10.11 -39.65 63.84
N LEU A 154 -9.01 -39.95 64.54
CA LEU A 154 -7.67 -39.56 64.12
C LEU A 154 -7.24 -40.25 62.82
N ARG A 155 -7.65 -41.51 62.61
CA ARG A 155 -7.39 -42.24 61.35
C ARG A 155 -8.13 -41.60 60.18
N ILE A 156 -9.41 -41.23 60.35
CA ILE A 156 -10.20 -40.54 59.30
C ILE A 156 -9.60 -39.16 58.99
N GLN A 157 -9.15 -38.42 60.00
CA GLN A 157 -8.48 -37.13 59.77
C GLN A 157 -7.14 -37.28 59.07
N LEU A 158 -6.37 -38.33 59.38
CA LEU A 158 -5.11 -38.65 58.71
C LEU A 158 -5.34 -39.02 57.24
N GLU A 159 -6.32 -39.88 56.95
CA GLU A 159 -6.70 -40.25 55.57
C GLU A 159 -7.22 -39.04 54.79
N SER A 160 -8.01 -38.16 55.41
CA SER A 160 -8.47 -36.91 54.80
C SER A 160 -7.31 -35.94 54.51
N ALA A 161 -6.33 -35.84 55.39
CA ALA A 161 -5.15 -35.00 55.20
C ALA A 161 -4.23 -35.56 54.10
N GLN A 162 -4.08 -36.89 54.02
CA GLN A 162 -3.35 -37.57 52.96
C GLN A 162 -4.00 -37.31 51.59
N LEU A 163 -5.32 -37.46 51.48
CA LEU A 163 -6.07 -37.16 50.26
C LEU A 163 -5.91 -35.70 49.80
N LYS A 164 -5.95 -34.73 50.73
CA LYS A 164 -5.72 -33.32 50.41
C LYS A 164 -4.29 -33.05 49.95
N THR A 165 -3.33 -33.76 50.51
CA THR A 165 -1.91 -33.61 50.14
C THR A 165 -1.66 -34.15 48.73
N GLU A 166 -2.28 -35.29 48.37
CA GLU A 166 -2.22 -35.81 47.00
C GLU A 166 -2.94 -34.91 45.99
N ASP A 167 -4.09 -34.31 46.33
CA ASP A 167 -4.76 -33.30 45.49
C ASP A 167 -3.87 -32.06 45.25
N ILE A 168 -3.22 -31.54 46.29
CA ILE A 168 -2.27 -30.43 46.17
C ILE A 168 -1.08 -30.82 45.29
N LYS A 169 -0.58 -32.05 45.42
CA LYS A 169 0.53 -32.56 44.61
C LYS A 169 0.15 -32.68 43.13
N ALA A 170 -1.07 -33.15 42.83
CA ALA A 170 -1.60 -33.20 41.47
C ALA A 170 -1.73 -31.79 40.86
N LYS A 171 -2.30 -30.84 41.60
CA LYS A 171 -2.42 -29.43 41.16
C LYS A 171 -1.06 -28.78 40.93
N ARG A 172 -0.07 -29.05 41.79
CA ARG A 172 1.31 -28.59 41.59
C ARG A 172 1.90 -29.12 40.28
N SER A 173 1.71 -30.40 39.98
CA SER A 173 2.17 -30.99 38.71
C SER A 173 1.50 -30.34 37.49
N GLN A 174 0.20 -30.02 37.58
CA GLN A 174 -0.51 -29.31 36.53
C GLN A 174 0.03 -27.90 36.29
N ILE A 175 0.24 -27.12 37.34
CA ILE A 175 0.80 -25.76 37.24
C ILE A 175 2.21 -25.80 36.62
N LEU A 176 3.04 -26.78 36.99
CA LEU A 176 4.37 -26.94 36.40
C LEU A 176 4.31 -27.23 34.89
N LEU A 177 3.32 -28.02 34.44
CA LEU A 177 3.09 -28.27 33.02
C LEU A 177 2.68 -26.99 32.29
N GLU A 178 1.77 -26.19 32.86
CA GLU A 178 1.34 -24.90 32.30
C GLU A 178 2.50 -23.90 32.21
N ILE A 179 3.34 -23.80 33.26
CA ILE A 179 4.56 -22.97 33.23
C ILE A 179 5.49 -23.41 32.10
N SER A 180 5.67 -24.72 31.89
CA SER A 180 6.50 -25.23 30.79
C SER A 180 5.95 -24.83 29.42
N LYS A 181 4.63 -24.87 29.23
CA LYS A 181 3.97 -24.45 27.98
C LYS A 181 4.14 -22.96 27.74
N SER A 182 3.87 -22.13 28.74
CA SER A 182 4.04 -20.67 28.64
C SER A 182 5.49 -20.28 28.31
N LYS A 183 6.47 -20.99 28.89
CA LYS A 183 7.89 -20.77 28.57
C LYS A 183 8.20 -21.10 27.11
N GLN A 184 7.60 -22.14 26.55
CA GLN A 184 7.76 -22.48 25.14
C GLN A 184 7.17 -21.42 24.21
N ILE A 185 5.99 -20.88 24.54
CA ILE A 185 5.34 -19.80 23.76
C ILE A 185 6.21 -18.53 23.80
N LEU A 186 6.70 -18.13 24.97
CA LEU A 186 7.58 -16.96 25.10
C LEU A 186 8.85 -17.09 24.26
N GLU A 187 9.44 -18.29 24.19
CA GLU A 187 10.63 -18.51 23.35
C GLU A 187 10.28 -18.45 21.86
N GLN A 188 9.10 -18.94 21.46
CA GLN A 188 8.62 -18.80 20.08
C GLN A 188 8.41 -17.34 19.68
N GLU A 189 7.72 -16.55 20.52
CA GLU A 189 7.51 -15.12 20.29
C GLU A 189 8.83 -14.35 20.21
N LYS A 190 9.78 -14.66 21.10
CA LYS A 190 11.10 -14.05 21.09
C LYS A 190 11.85 -14.32 19.78
N ASN A 191 11.77 -15.53 19.24
CA ASN A 191 12.37 -15.87 17.95
C ASN A 191 11.69 -15.14 16.79
N ILE A 192 10.37 -14.93 16.84
CA ILE A 192 9.64 -14.13 15.85
C ILE A 192 10.12 -12.67 15.92
N ILE A 193 10.20 -12.08 17.11
CA ILE A 193 10.67 -10.71 17.30
C ILE A 193 12.08 -10.53 16.74
N ALA A 194 12.97 -11.50 16.98
CA ALA A 194 14.34 -11.49 16.47
C ALA A 194 14.44 -11.59 14.93
N SER A 195 13.38 -12.02 14.24
CA SER A 195 13.33 -12.10 12.78
C SER A 195 13.05 -10.76 12.09
N PHE A 196 12.54 -9.76 12.83
CA PHE A 196 12.27 -8.44 12.25
C PHE A 196 13.56 -7.66 12.00
N PRO A 197 13.59 -6.73 11.02
CA PRO A 197 14.68 -5.77 10.85
C PRO A 197 15.00 -5.00 12.14
N ALA A 198 16.29 -4.71 12.39
CA ALA A 198 16.75 -4.03 13.61
C ALA A 198 16.04 -2.68 13.86
N ALA A 199 15.76 -1.92 12.81
CA ALA A 199 15.02 -0.67 12.89
C ALA A 199 13.60 -0.84 13.47
N LEU A 200 12.93 -1.97 13.21
CA LEU A 200 11.61 -2.29 13.75
C LEU A 200 11.69 -2.89 15.17
N GLN A 201 12.79 -3.56 15.52
CA GLN A 201 13.01 -4.07 16.88
C GLN A 201 13.31 -2.94 17.89
N GLU A 202 13.99 -1.87 17.43
CA GLU A 202 14.37 -0.71 18.25
C GLU A 202 13.27 0.37 18.32
N MET A 203 12.30 0.34 17.41
CA MET A 203 11.21 1.31 17.36
C MET A 203 10.24 1.11 18.53
N ASN A 204 9.98 2.16 19.30
CA ASN A 204 8.99 2.09 20.37
C ASN A 204 7.56 2.13 19.80
N MET A 205 6.60 1.57 20.54
CA MET A 205 5.19 1.47 20.12
C MET A 205 4.58 2.82 19.72
N LYS A 206 4.98 3.91 20.39
CA LYS A 206 4.45 5.25 20.13
C LYS A 206 4.94 5.80 18.80
N SER A 207 6.22 5.61 18.49
CA SER A 207 6.79 5.96 17.18
C SER A 207 6.16 5.16 16.05
N LEU A 208 5.88 3.87 16.27
CA LEU A 208 5.19 3.04 15.28
C LEU A 208 3.74 3.51 15.03
N GLU A 209 3.03 3.92 16.09
CA GLU A 209 1.68 4.47 15.97
C GLU A 209 1.64 5.83 15.25
N GLU A 210 2.65 6.67 15.47
CA GLU A 210 2.81 7.96 14.78
C GLU A 210 3.07 7.78 13.28
N GLU A 211 3.98 6.88 12.90
CA GLU A 211 4.25 6.53 11.48
C GLU A 211 3.02 5.94 10.80
N TYR A 212 2.29 5.06 11.49
CA TYR A 212 1.05 4.50 10.96
C TYR A 212 -0.01 5.58 10.68
N LYS A 213 -0.14 6.58 11.56
CA LYS A 213 -1.05 7.71 11.36
C LYS A 213 -0.60 8.62 10.21
N ALA A 214 0.71 8.84 10.05
CA ALA A 214 1.26 9.61 8.93
C ALA A 214 0.92 8.93 7.59
N LEU A 215 1.16 7.62 7.49
CA LEU A 215 0.82 6.82 6.32
C LEU A 215 -0.69 6.81 6.00
N GLN A 216 -1.54 6.79 7.03
CA GLN A 216 -3.00 6.96 6.82
C GLN A 216 -3.35 8.33 6.24
N GLY A 217 -2.67 9.40 6.69
CA GLY A 217 -2.86 10.75 6.17
C GLY A 217 -2.46 10.85 4.70
N ASP A 218 -1.29 10.32 4.34
CA ASP A 218 -0.81 10.31 2.95
C ASP A 218 -1.77 9.54 2.03
N LYS A 219 -2.26 8.38 2.49
CA LYS A 219 -3.26 7.59 1.77
C LYS A 219 -4.54 8.39 1.49
N ALA A 220 -5.02 9.19 2.45
CA ALA A 220 -6.20 10.02 2.24
C ALA A 220 -5.95 11.10 1.18
N GLY A 221 -4.79 11.75 1.21
CA GLY A 221 -4.41 12.74 0.21
C GLY A 221 -4.27 12.17 -1.21
N GLU A 222 -3.70 10.96 -1.34
CA GLU A 222 -3.61 10.27 -2.63
C GLU A 222 -5.00 9.94 -3.19
N VAL A 223 -5.92 9.44 -2.36
CA VAL A 223 -7.30 9.15 -2.77
C VAL A 223 -8.01 10.41 -3.27
N GLU A 224 -7.89 11.53 -2.55
CA GLU A 224 -8.48 12.82 -2.97
C GLU A 224 -7.90 13.31 -4.30
N PHE A 225 -6.59 13.13 -4.52
CA PHE A 225 -5.93 13.46 -5.79
C PHE A 225 -6.47 12.63 -6.95
N PHE A 226 -6.58 11.30 -6.77
CA PHE A 226 -7.14 10.43 -7.81
C PHE A 226 -8.60 10.75 -8.12
N GLN A 227 -9.40 11.06 -7.09
CA GLN A 227 -10.79 11.44 -7.25
C GLN A 227 -10.93 12.76 -8.06
N THR A 228 -10.06 13.73 -7.78
CA THR A 228 -9.98 14.99 -8.56
C THR A 228 -9.61 14.74 -10.03
N LEU A 229 -8.68 13.82 -10.30
CA LEU A 229 -8.32 13.46 -11.68
C LEU A 229 -9.47 12.76 -12.42
N GLU A 230 -10.23 11.91 -11.72
CA GLU A 230 -11.40 11.25 -12.28
C GLU A 230 -12.50 12.26 -12.62
N GLU A 231 -12.79 13.21 -11.73
CA GLU A 231 -13.72 14.31 -11.98
C GLU A 231 -13.32 15.11 -13.22
N ARG A 232 -12.06 15.53 -13.31
CA ARG A 232 -11.54 16.28 -14.46
C ARG A 232 -11.60 15.48 -15.76
N THR A 233 -11.41 14.17 -15.69
CA THR A 233 -11.55 13.26 -16.84
C THR A 233 -13.01 13.19 -17.30
N ASN A 234 -13.95 13.16 -16.35
CA ASN A 234 -15.38 13.14 -16.65
C ASN A 234 -15.86 14.47 -17.25
N GLU A 235 -15.35 15.61 -16.79
CA GLU A 235 -15.59 16.91 -17.41
C GLU A 235 -15.17 16.93 -18.88
N MET A 236 -13.97 16.40 -19.19
CA MET A 236 -13.46 16.34 -20.56
C MET A 236 -14.27 15.39 -21.46
N LYS A 237 -14.89 14.33 -20.92
CA LYS A 237 -15.80 13.45 -21.68
C LYS A 237 -17.10 14.16 -22.09
N GLY A 238 -17.54 15.19 -21.36
CA GLY A 238 -18.76 15.95 -21.67
C GLY A 238 -18.59 16.96 -22.82
N VAL A 239 -17.35 17.35 -23.14
CA VAL A 239 -17.04 18.28 -24.23
C VAL A 239 -16.95 17.50 -25.54
N SER A 240 -18.10 17.30 -26.19
CA SER A 240 -18.22 16.55 -27.46
C SER A 240 -18.43 17.48 -28.67
N ASP A 241 -17.77 18.63 -28.67
CA ASP A 241 -17.89 19.59 -29.75
C ASP A 241 -17.32 19.00 -31.06
N PRO A 242 -18.08 19.03 -32.17
CA PRO A 242 -17.62 18.51 -33.44
C PRO A 242 -16.44 19.35 -33.95
N ILE A 243 -15.31 18.68 -34.20
CA ILE A 243 -14.11 19.32 -34.73
C ILE A 243 -14.26 19.44 -36.24
N LYS A 244 -14.26 20.67 -36.73
CA LYS A 244 -14.36 20.95 -38.17
C LYS A 244 -12.99 20.94 -38.82
N CYS A 245 -12.76 19.99 -39.72
CA CYS A 245 -11.55 19.90 -40.54
C CYS A 245 -11.53 21.01 -41.59
N ASN A 246 -10.34 21.51 -41.93
CA ASN A 246 -10.15 22.44 -43.06
C ASN A 246 -10.63 21.89 -44.42
N CYS A 247 -10.86 20.58 -44.49
CA CYS A 247 -11.48 19.88 -45.61
C CYS A 247 -13.02 19.99 -45.66
N GLY A 248 -13.66 20.64 -44.68
CA GLY A 248 -15.10 20.83 -44.59
C GLY A 248 -15.87 19.70 -43.88
N LEU A 249 -15.18 18.62 -43.50
CA LEU A 249 -15.77 17.49 -42.76
C LEU A 249 -15.75 17.75 -41.25
N GLU A 250 -16.83 17.41 -40.55
CA GLU A 250 -16.93 17.49 -39.09
C GLU A 250 -16.72 16.11 -38.47
N TYR A 251 -15.85 16.03 -37.47
CA TYR A 251 -15.51 14.81 -36.75
C TYR A 251 -15.92 14.95 -35.29
N LYS A 252 -16.70 14.00 -34.80
CA LYS A 252 -17.04 13.91 -33.38
C LYS A 252 -15.99 13.03 -32.70
N VAL A 253 -15.18 13.61 -31.82
CA VAL A 253 -14.19 12.85 -31.04
C VAL A 253 -14.88 12.33 -29.79
N GLU A 254 -15.06 11.01 -29.73
CA GLU A 254 -15.57 10.34 -28.53
C GLU A 254 -14.39 9.74 -27.76
N LEU A 255 -14.20 10.15 -26.52
CA LEU A 255 -13.25 9.51 -25.60
C LEU A 255 -13.88 8.19 -25.14
N SER A 256 -13.43 7.06 -25.69
CA SER A 256 -13.90 5.72 -25.30
C SER A 256 -13.62 5.51 -23.81
N GLY A 257 -14.68 5.56 -23.01
CA GLY A 257 -14.62 5.31 -21.57
C GLY A 257 -14.55 3.81 -21.30
N GLU A 258 -13.36 3.23 -21.31
CA GLU A 258 -13.14 1.99 -20.56
C GLU A 258 -13.12 2.39 -19.08
N THR A 259 -14.24 2.14 -18.39
CA THR A 259 -14.30 2.18 -16.94
C THR A 259 -13.35 1.11 -16.41
N MET A 260 -12.22 1.50 -15.84
CA MET A 260 -11.49 0.61 -14.94
C MET A 260 -12.39 0.40 -13.72
N SER A 261 -13.17 -0.67 -13.74
CA SER A 261 -13.78 -1.20 -12.53
C SER A 261 -12.65 -1.70 -11.63
N ILE A 262 -12.25 -0.87 -10.69
CA ILE A 262 -11.35 -1.25 -9.60
C ILE A 262 -12.19 -2.11 -8.66
N SER A 263 -11.94 -3.42 -8.66
CA SER A 263 -12.42 -4.39 -7.65
C SER A 263 -11.36 -4.54 -6.57
#